data_AF-A0AAW7RZU9-F1
#
_entry.id   AF-A0AAW7RZU9-F1
#
_cell.length_a   1.000
_cell.length_b   1.000
_cell.length_c   1.000
_cell.angle_alpha   90.00
_cell.angle_beta   90.00
_cell.angle_gamma   90.00
#
_symmetry.space_group_name_H-M   'P 1'
#
loop_
_entity.id
_entity.type
_entity.pdbx_description
1 polymer ?
#
loop_
_entity_poly.entity_id
_entity_poly.type
_entity_poly.pdbx_seq_one_letter_code
_entity_poly.pdbx_strand_id
1 'polypeptide(L)'
;MSDLMLLGIIRMPGSSIAGDCAGFMQFVSAARGAADRIEADAKVIAKLRAELEAREADRRDAERYRWLRSQPNDTKAPRIDVVLWEEIDESANGGCGLRMDELDTAIDAALAQRQGEDDERMV
;
A
#
# COMPACT_ATOMS: atom_id res chain seq x y z
N MET A 1 -4.61 15.69 -29.90
CA MET A 1 -3.35 15.41 -30.64
C MET A 1 -2.63 14.29 -29.89
N SER A 2 -2.32 13.17 -30.53
CA SER A 2 -1.75 11.98 -29.85
C SER A 2 -0.26 12.13 -29.54
N ASP A 3 0.28 11.36 -28.60
CA ASP A 3 1.71 11.42 -28.22
C ASP A 3 2.65 11.07 -29.39
N LEU A 4 2.16 10.26 -30.34
CA LEU A 4 2.87 9.99 -31.60
C LEU A 4 3.03 11.26 -32.45
N MET A 5 2.06 12.16 -32.46
CA MET A 5 2.16 13.44 -33.19
C MET A 5 3.12 14.40 -32.50
N LEU A 6 3.14 14.45 -31.17
CA LEU A 6 4.12 15.25 -30.42
C LEU A 6 5.55 14.74 -30.65
N LEU A 7 5.77 13.43 -30.58
CA LEU A 7 7.08 12.83 -30.87
C LEU A 7 7.52 13.10 -32.31
N GLY A 8 6.58 13.09 -33.26
CA GLY A 8 6.84 13.50 -34.64
C GLY A 8 7.30 14.95 -34.73
N ILE A 9 6.63 15.86 -34.02
CA ILE A 9 6.97 17.29 -33.96
C ILE A 9 8.32 17.54 -33.26
N ILE A 10 8.61 16.85 -32.15
CA ILE A 10 9.89 16.95 -31.42
C ILE A 10 11.06 16.45 -32.28
N ARG A 11 10.81 15.47 -33.16
CA ARG A 11 11.83 14.90 -34.06
C ARG A 11 11.95 15.63 -35.41
N MET A 12 11.14 16.65 -35.68
CA MET A 12 11.26 17.42 -36.93
C MET A 12 12.50 18.33 -36.91
N PRO A 13 13.15 18.53 -38.07
CA PRO A 13 14.23 19.52 -38.20
C PRO A 13 13.70 20.91 -37.83
N GLY A 14 14.44 21.66 -37.00
CA GLY A 14 14.01 22.97 -36.49
C GLY A 14 13.64 24.00 -37.57
N SER A 15 14.20 23.85 -38.78
CA SER A 15 13.84 24.65 -39.96
C SER A 15 12.37 24.49 -40.41
N SER A 16 11.72 23.39 -40.05
CA SER A 16 10.31 23.10 -40.41
C SER A 16 9.30 23.74 -39.45
N ILE A 17 9.76 24.21 -38.28
CA ILE A 17 8.92 24.83 -37.23
C ILE A 17 9.12 26.36 -37.22
N ALA A 18 10.31 26.83 -37.59
CA ALA A 18 10.70 28.24 -37.45
C ALA A 18 10.13 29.21 -38.51
N GLY A 19 9.41 28.72 -39.53
CA GLY A 19 8.96 29.54 -40.66
C GLY A 19 7.49 30.00 -40.62
N ASP A 20 6.64 29.41 -39.77
CA ASP A 20 5.20 29.65 -39.74
C ASP A 20 4.69 29.82 -38.30
N CYS A 21 4.10 30.99 -38.00
CA CYS A 21 3.49 31.28 -36.69
C CYS A 21 2.43 30.25 -36.29
N ALA A 22 1.70 29.67 -37.25
CA ALA A 22 0.71 28.63 -36.97
C ALA A 22 1.37 27.32 -36.51
N GLY A 23 2.46 26.91 -37.16
CA GLY A 23 3.26 25.74 -36.77
C GLY A 23 3.88 25.87 -35.38
N PHE A 24 4.40 27.06 -35.05
CA PHE A 24 4.94 27.34 -33.72
C PHE A 24 3.86 27.29 -32.62
N MET A 25 2.68 27.88 -32.85
CA MET A 25 1.56 27.85 -31.90
C MET A 25 1.06 26.41 -31.65
N GLN A 26 0.99 25.58 -32.70
CA GLN A 26 0.64 24.17 -32.58
C GLN A 26 1.68 23.38 -31.79
N PHE A 27 2.97 23.62 -32.04
CA PHE A 27 4.07 23.04 -31.26
C PHE A 27 3.92 23.36 -29.77
N VAL A 28 3.75 24.63 -29.42
CA VAL A 28 3.66 25.07 -28.01
C VAL A 28 2.43 24.47 -27.33
N SER A 29 1.27 24.43 -28.01
CA SER A 29 0.07 23.79 -27.47
C SER A 29 0.27 22.30 -27.23
N ALA A 30 0.93 21.59 -28.15
CA ALA A 30 1.22 20.18 -28.01
C ALA A 30 2.19 19.92 -26.86
N ALA A 31 3.26 20.71 -26.78
CA ALA A 31 4.27 20.61 -25.72
C ALA A 31 3.66 20.84 -24.32
N ARG A 32 2.76 21.82 -24.18
CA ARG A 32 2.03 22.04 -22.93
C ARG A 32 1.15 20.85 -22.55
N GLY A 33 0.33 20.36 -23.49
CA GLY A 33 -0.52 19.21 -23.21
C GLY A 33 0.28 17.94 -22.89
N ALA A 34 1.49 17.80 -23.41
CA ALA A 34 2.40 16.72 -23.07
C ALA A 34 2.99 16.88 -21.67
N ALA A 35 3.39 18.09 -21.30
CA ALA A 35 3.87 18.40 -19.95
C ALA A 35 2.80 18.08 -18.90
N ASP A 36 1.55 18.47 -19.15
CA ASP A 36 0.41 18.18 -18.26
C ASP A 36 0.20 16.66 -18.08
N ARG A 37 0.32 15.88 -19.16
CA ARG A 37 0.23 14.41 -19.10
C ARG A 37 1.39 13.79 -18.34
N ILE A 38 2.62 14.25 -18.58
CA ILE A 38 3.81 13.77 -17.84
C ILE A 38 3.65 14.03 -16.34
N GLU A 39 3.11 15.19 -15.95
CA GLU A 39 2.86 15.51 -14.55
C GLU A 39 1.77 14.60 -13.95
N ALA A 40 0.69 14.35 -14.69
CA ALA A 40 -0.36 13.44 -14.27
C ALA A 40 0.15 12.00 -14.10
N ASP A 41 0.91 11.50 -15.08
CA ASP A 41 1.53 10.17 -15.06
C ASP A 41 2.51 10.04 -13.89
N ALA A 42 3.29 11.07 -13.60
CA ALA A 42 4.21 11.08 -12.45
C ALA A 42 3.46 10.89 -11.12
N LYS A 43 2.29 11.52 -10.96
CA LYS A 43 1.43 11.33 -9.77
C LYS A 43 0.87 9.91 -9.69
N VAL A 44 0.45 9.34 -10.81
CA VAL A 44 -0.04 7.96 -10.89
C VAL A 44 1.07 6.97 -10.56
N ILE A 45 2.26 7.15 -11.13
CA ILE A 45 3.43 6.31 -10.85
C ILE A 45 3.80 6.38 -9.37
N ALA A 46 3.80 7.56 -8.77
CA ALA A 46 4.08 7.72 -7.34
C ALA A 46 3.06 6.95 -6.48
N LYS A 47 1.77 7.07 -6.80
CA LYS A 47 0.70 6.33 -6.12
C LYS A 47 0.88 4.81 -6.26
N LEU A 48 1.11 4.31 -7.47
CA LEU A 48 1.29 2.88 -7.72
C LEU A 48 2.52 2.32 -7.01
N ARG A 49 3.61 3.09 -6.92
CA ARG A 49 4.81 2.68 -6.16
C ARG A 49 4.50 2.54 -4.67
N ALA A 50 3.77 3.49 -4.09
CA ALA A 50 3.35 3.40 -2.69
C ALA A 50 2.43 2.19 -2.45
N GLU A 51 1.48 1.92 -3.35
CA GLU A 51 0.61 0.75 -3.26
C GLU A 51 1.38 -0.58 -3.38
N LEU A 52 2.40 -0.64 -4.24
CA LEU A 52 3.27 -1.83 -4.35
C LEU A 52 4.07 -2.06 -3.07
N GLU A 53 4.66 -1.01 -2.50
CA GLU A 53 5.41 -1.11 -1.24
C GLU A 53 4.52 -1.58 -0.08
N ALA A 54 3.30 -1.04 0.01
CA ALA A 54 2.31 -1.49 1.00
C ALA A 54 1.97 -2.98 0.83
N ARG A 55 1.70 -3.42 -0.40
CA ARG A 55 1.41 -4.84 -0.68
C ARG A 55 2.60 -5.75 -0.40
N GLU A 56 3.82 -5.30 -0.63
CA GLU A 56 5.03 -6.06 -0.30
C GLU A 56 5.27 -6.15 1.21
N ALA A 57 4.90 -5.10 1.97
CA ALA A 57 4.87 -5.17 3.43
C ALA A 57 3.84 -6.21 3.90
N ASP A 58 2.60 -6.13 3.40
CA ASP A 58 1.53 -7.09 3.73
C ASP A 58 1.93 -8.53 3.40
N ARG A 59 2.60 -8.75 2.26
CA ARG A 59 3.09 -10.07 1.87
C ARG A 59 4.13 -10.61 2.85
N ARG A 60 5.11 -9.78 3.23
CA ARG A 60 6.13 -10.15 4.22
C ARG A 60 5.49 -10.48 5.56
N ASP A 61 4.47 -9.74 5.96
CA ASP A 61 3.74 -9.96 7.21
C ASP A 61 2.99 -11.28 7.18
N ALA A 62 2.28 -11.56 6.09
CA ALA A 62 1.61 -12.84 5.88
C ALA A 62 2.59 -14.03 5.90
N GLU A 63 3.77 -13.89 5.30
CA GLU A 63 4.83 -14.90 5.35
C GLU A 63 5.35 -15.12 6.79
N ARG A 64 5.57 -14.03 7.54
CA ARG A 64 5.94 -14.10 8.97
C ARG A 64 4.88 -14.83 9.80
N TYR A 65 3.60 -14.53 9.60
CA TYR A 65 2.50 -15.22 10.28
C TYR A 65 2.40 -16.70 9.90
N ARG A 66 2.58 -17.05 8.62
CA ARG A 66 2.62 -18.46 8.17
C ARG A 66 3.78 -19.22 8.82
N TRP A 67 4.96 -18.61 8.89
CA TRP A 67 6.11 -19.21 9.56
C TRP A 67 5.83 -19.45 11.04
N LEU A 68 5.22 -18.48 11.74
CA LEU A 68 4.84 -18.63 13.14
C LEU A 68 3.87 -19.80 13.35
N ARG A 69 2.87 -19.94 12.46
CA ARG A 69 1.92 -21.06 12.49
C ARG A 69 2.54 -22.42 12.16
N SER A 70 3.59 -22.44 11.35
CA SER A 70 4.30 -23.68 11.01
C SER A 70 5.19 -24.23 12.14
N GLN A 71 5.44 -23.44 13.19
CA GLN A 71 6.29 -23.89 14.29
C GLN A 71 5.63 -25.07 15.02
N PRO A 72 6.38 -26.15 15.29
CA PRO A 72 5.84 -27.28 16.05
C PRO A 72 5.40 -26.80 17.44
N ASN A 73 4.34 -27.41 17.97
CA ASN A 73 3.93 -27.20 19.36
C ASN A 73 4.82 -28.01 20.32
N ASP A 74 6.12 -27.78 20.23
CA ASP A 74 7.14 -28.34 21.12
C ASP A 74 7.78 -27.19 21.91
N THR A 75 8.07 -27.42 23.18
CA THR A 75 8.75 -26.47 24.08
C THR A 75 10.26 -26.70 24.14
N LYS A 76 10.78 -27.70 23.42
CA LYS A 76 12.21 -28.07 23.42
C LYS A 76 13.13 -27.10 22.68
N ALA A 77 12.59 -26.20 21.87
CA ALA A 77 13.34 -25.18 21.14
C ALA A 77 12.80 -23.78 21.45
N PRO A 78 13.62 -22.72 21.31
CA PRO A 78 13.14 -21.34 21.43
C PRO A 78 11.99 -21.09 20.44
N ARG A 79 10.87 -20.55 20.94
CA ARG A 79 9.68 -20.25 20.16
C ARG A 79 9.08 -18.92 20.56
N ILE A 80 8.31 -18.34 19.64
CA ILE A 80 7.46 -17.19 19.92
C ILE A 80 6.07 -17.73 20.20
N ASP A 81 5.52 -17.43 21.37
CA ASP A 81 4.15 -17.75 21.75
C ASP A 81 3.32 -16.47 21.82
N VAL A 82 2.05 -16.58 21.42
CA VAL A 82 1.04 -15.55 21.64
C VAL A 82 0.18 -16.02 22.80
N VAL A 83 0.04 -15.17 23.82
CA VAL A 83 -0.74 -15.45 25.01
C VAL A 83 -1.80 -14.37 25.14
N LEU A 84 -3.06 -14.79 25.15
CA LEU A 84 -4.17 -13.92 25.53
C LEU A 84 -4.21 -13.87 27.06
N TRP A 85 -4.13 -12.67 27.61
CA TRP A 85 -4.27 -12.42 29.03
C TRP A 85 -5.66 -11.85 29.29
N GLU A 86 -6.35 -12.44 30.26
CA GLU A 86 -7.67 -11.99 30.70
C GLU A 86 -7.61 -11.65 32.20
N GLU A 87 -8.27 -10.56 32.59
CA GLU A 87 -8.46 -10.24 34.01
C GLU A 87 -9.47 -11.21 34.62
N ILE A 88 -8.98 -12.25 35.26
CA ILE A 88 -9.80 -13.20 36.00
C ILE A 88 -10.12 -12.66 37.41
N ASP A 89 -9.20 -11.89 38.00
CA ASP A 89 -9.34 -11.16 39.28
C ASP A 89 -8.40 -9.94 39.34
N GLU A 90 -8.34 -9.23 40.48
CA GLU A 90 -7.48 -8.04 40.72
C GLU A 90 -5.97 -8.31 40.55
N SER A 91 -5.58 -9.57 40.39
CA SER A 91 -4.23 -10.02 40.04
C SER A 91 -4.30 -10.83 38.74
N ALA A 92 -4.24 -10.17 37.59
CA ALA A 92 -4.24 -10.84 36.29
C ALA A 92 -3.08 -11.87 36.18
N ASN A 93 -3.35 -13.14 36.51
CA ASN A 93 -2.36 -14.21 36.58
C ASN A 93 -2.65 -15.37 35.61
N GLY A 94 -3.77 -15.31 34.86
CA GLY A 94 -4.19 -16.35 33.92
C GLY A 94 -4.01 -15.91 32.47
N GLY A 95 -3.22 -16.68 31.71
CA GLY A 95 -3.06 -16.48 30.28
C GLY A 95 -3.22 -17.80 29.51
N CYS A 96 -3.91 -17.75 28.38
CA CYS A 96 -4.06 -18.90 27.48
C CYS A 96 -3.19 -18.72 26.24
N GLY A 97 -2.34 -19.70 25.95
CA GLY A 97 -1.53 -19.74 24.73
C GLY A 97 -2.36 -20.12 23.51
N LEU A 98 -3.20 -19.20 23.02
CA LEU A 98 -4.07 -19.42 21.87
C LEU A 98 -3.25 -19.64 20.60
N ARG A 99 -3.71 -20.55 19.73
CA ARG A 99 -3.08 -20.84 18.45
C ARG A 99 -4.11 -21.04 17.34
N MET A 100 -3.66 -20.83 16.11
CA MET A 100 -4.45 -21.08 14.89
C MET A 100 -5.81 -20.38 14.96
N ASP A 101 -6.91 -21.11 14.78
CA ASP A 101 -8.26 -20.56 14.68
C ASP A 101 -8.73 -19.89 15.99
N GLU A 102 -8.26 -20.36 17.16
CA GLU A 102 -8.59 -19.74 18.45
C GLU A 102 -7.92 -18.37 18.59
N LEU A 103 -6.67 -18.26 18.12
CA LEU A 103 -5.96 -16.98 18.08
C LEU A 103 -6.63 -16.02 17.09
N ASP A 104 -7.03 -16.52 15.92
CA ASP A 104 -7.70 -15.70 14.90
C ASP A 104 -9.03 -15.14 15.43
N THR A 105 -9.83 -16.01 16.08
CA THR A 105 -11.09 -15.61 16.70
C THR A 105 -10.89 -14.55 17.79
N ALA A 106 -9.87 -14.70 18.63
CA ALA A 106 -9.56 -13.74 19.68
C ALA A 106 -9.08 -12.39 19.11
N ILE A 107 -8.29 -12.41 18.04
CA ILE A 107 -7.87 -11.18 17.33
C ILE A 107 -9.08 -10.48 16.72
N ASP A 108 -9.96 -11.20 16.03
CA ASP A 108 -11.16 -10.64 15.41
C ASP A 108 -12.09 -10.02 16.45
N ALA A 109 -12.28 -10.69 17.60
CA ALA A 109 -13.06 -10.17 18.72
C ALA A 109 -12.45 -8.87 19.27
N ALA A 110 -11.14 -8.83 19.49
CA ALA A 110 -10.45 -7.65 20.01
C ALA A 110 -10.49 -6.47 19.01
N LEU A 111 -10.36 -6.74 17.71
CA LEU A 111 -10.47 -5.72 16.67
C LEU A 111 -11.89 -5.14 16.58
N ALA A 112 -12.92 -6.00 16.67
CA ALA A 112 -14.31 -5.56 16.67
C ALA A 112 -14.64 -4.71 17.91
N GLN A 113 -14.13 -5.10 19.09
CA GLN A 113 -14.30 -4.32 20.32
C GLN A 113 -13.68 -2.93 20.17
N ARG A 114 -12.44 -2.84 19.68
CA ARG A 114 -11.75 -1.55 19.48
C ARG A 114 -12.51 -0.63 18.52
N GLN A 115 -13.06 -1.18 17.44
CA GLN A 115 -13.85 -0.38 16.49
C GLN A 115 -15.13 0.17 17.14
N GLY A 116 -15.79 -0.60 18.01
CA GLY A 116 -16.91 -0.11 18.80
C GLY A 116 -16.52 0.99 19.80
N GLU A 117 -15.35 0.88 20.44
CA GLU A 117 -14.85 1.88 21.40
C GLU A 117 -14.42 3.19 20.72
N ASP A 118 -13.84 3.11 19.51
CA ASP A 118 -13.48 4.28 18.71
C ASP A 118 -14.73 5.01 18.20
N ASP A 119 -15.81 4.29 17.89
CA ASP A 119 -17.12 4.86 17.52
C ASP A 119 -17.81 5.52 18.74
N GLU A 120 -17.74 4.94 19.94
CA GLU A 120 -18.30 5.54 21.16
C GLU A 120 -17.52 6.77 21.67
N ARG A 121 -16.21 6.86 21.40
CA ARG A 121 -15.40 8.05 21.73
C ARG A 121 -15.61 9.23 20.78
N MET A 122 -16.24 9.03 19.63
CA MET A 122 -16.52 10.05 18.62
C MET A 122 -17.93 10.66 18.75
N VAL A 123 -18.72 10.22 19.74
CA VAL A 123 -20.05 10.75 20.10
C VAL A 123 -19.96 11.56 21.39
#